data_AF-A0A6B1ID56-F1
#
_entry.id   AF-A0A6B1ID56-F1
#
_cell.length_a   1.000
_cell.length_b   1.000
_cell.length_c   1.000
_cell.angle_alpha   90.00
_cell.angle_beta   90.00
_cell.angle_gamma   90.00
#
_symmetry.space_group_name_H-M   'P 1'
#
loop_
_entity.id
_entity.type
_entity.pdbx_description
1 polymer ?
#
loop_
_entity_poly.entity_id
_entity_poly.type
_entity_poly.pdbx_seq_one_letter_code
_entity_poly.pdbx_strand_id
1 'polypeptide(L)'
;MATAFIIPIILAAAAGLGGYLLYRYVIYDAMCKSSVNRILSSYDINKTPAQIIREFHEIIRGEKISEQKVRTLEKMYRQTDPDQFLEMYDALRERHTDN
;
A
#
# COMPACT_ATOMS: atom_id res chain seq x y z
N MET A 1 41.84 -11.56 -24.63
CA MET A 1 40.94 -12.74 -24.47
C MET A 1 40.04 -12.66 -23.24
N ALA A 2 40.51 -12.16 -22.08
CA ALA A 2 39.66 -12.03 -20.88
C ALA A 2 38.53 -10.98 -21.00
N THR A 3 38.76 -9.86 -21.66
CA THR A 3 37.80 -8.75 -21.80
C THR A 3 36.52 -9.12 -22.57
N ALA A 4 36.59 -10.06 -23.51
CA ALA A 4 35.44 -10.52 -24.28
C ALA A 4 34.39 -11.24 -23.43
N PHE A 5 34.80 -11.85 -22.31
CA PHE A 5 33.89 -12.53 -21.38
C PHE A 5 33.43 -11.62 -20.25
N ILE A 6 34.22 -10.60 -19.88
CA ILE A 6 33.89 -9.71 -18.76
C ILE A 6 32.69 -8.81 -19.07
N ILE A 7 32.63 -8.25 -20.28
CA ILE A 7 31.55 -7.33 -20.71
C ILE A 7 30.15 -8.00 -20.61
N PRO A 8 29.90 -9.20 -21.18
CA PRO A 8 28.59 -9.83 -21.08
C PRO A 8 28.22 -10.23 -19.65
N ILE A 9 29.19 -10.62 -18.81
CA ILE A 9 28.95 -10.96 -17.41
C ILE A 9 28.49 -9.72 -16.63
N ILE A 10 29.13 -8.57 -16.84
CA ILE A 10 28.74 -7.32 -16.17
C ILE A 10 27.35 -6.88 -16.63
N LEU A 11 27.03 -7.00 -17.91
CA LEU A 11 25.69 -6.70 -18.44
C LEU A 11 24.62 -7.62 -17.83
N ALA A 12 24.89 -8.92 -17.73
CA ALA A 12 23.97 -9.87 -17.11
C ALA A 12 23.76 -9.57 -15.62
N ALA A 13 24.84 -9.23 -14.90
CA ALA A 13 24.76 -8.84 -13.49
C ALA A 13 23.96 -7.55 -13.31
N ALA A 14 24.21 -6.53 -14.14
CA ALA A 14 23.49 -5.25 -14.10
C ALA A 14 22.00 -5.43 -14.44
N ALA A 15 21.68 -6.25 -15.44
CA ALA A 15 20.30 -6.57 -15.81
C ALA A 15 19.58 -7.36 -14.70
N GLY A 16 20.25 -8.34 -14.07
CA GLY A 16 19.70 -9.10 -12.96
C GLY A 16 19.42 -8.23 -11.73
N LEU A 17 20.40 -7.40 -11.34
CA LEU A 17 20.23 -6.46 -10.22
C LEU A 17 19.16 -5.40 -10.54
N GLY A 18 19.20 -4.83 -11.73
CA GLY A 18 18.22 -3.84 -12.19
C GLY A 18 16.81 -4.41 -12.23
N GLY A 19 16.65 -5.63 -12.75
CA GLY A 19 15.37 -6.34 -12.78
C GLY A 19 14.83 -6.64 -11.36
N TYR A 20 15.71 -7.06 -10.44
CA TYR A 20 15.32 -7.29 -9.05
C TYR A 20 14.86 -6.00 -8.35
N LEU A 21 15.58 -4.89 -8.55
CA LEU A 21 15.20 -3.59 -7.99
C LEU A 21 13.85 -3.12 -8.56
N LEU A 22 13.66 -3.22 -9.87
CA LEU A 22 12.38 -2.88 -10.52
C LEU A 22 11.22 -3.71 -9.96
N TYR A 23 11.39 -5.02 -9.83
CA TYR A 23 10.37 -5.89 -9.25
C TYR A 23 10.04 -5.49 -7.81
N ARG A 24 11.06 -5.30 -6.97
CA ARG A 24 10.88 -5.02 -5.55
C ARG A 24 10.28 -3.64 -5.27
N TYR A 25 10.63 -2.62 -6.06
CA TYR A 25 10.19 -1.25 -5.77
C TYR A 25 8.94 -0.81 -6.55
N VAL A 26 8.73 -1.33 -7.77
CA VAL A 26 7.62 -0.88 -8.62
C VAL A 26 6.49 -1.91 -8.63
N ILE A 27 6.81 -3.15 -8.96
CA ILE A 27 5.79 -4.20 -9.14
C ILE A 27 5.17 -4.56 -7.78
N TYR A 28 6.00 -4.75 -6.76
CA TYR A 28 5.52 -5.07 -5.41
C TYR A 28 4.60 -3.97 -4.84
N ASP A 29 5.01 -2.70 -4.96
CA ASP A 29 4.22 -1.56 -4.47
C ASP A 29 2.89 -1.42 -5.23
N ALA A 30 2.90 -1.63 -6.56
CA ALA A 30 1.70 -1.63 -7.39
C ALA A 30 0.74 -2.79 -7.05
N MET A 31 1.26 -3.99 -6.80
CA MET A 31 0.45 -5.13 -6.39
C MET A 31 -0.24 -4.90 -5.05
N CYS A 32 0.49 -4.38 -4.05
CA CYS A 32 -0.11 -4.03 -2.75
C CYS A 32 -1.25 -3.01 -2.90
N LYS A 33 -1.06 -1.98 -3.73
CA LYS A 33 -2.10 -0.96 -3.98
C LYS A 33 -3.33 -1.56 -4.68
N SER A 34 -3.11 -2.42 -5.68
CA SER A 34 -4.19 -3.09 -6.42
C SER A 34 -4.96 -4.07 -5.54
N SER A 35 -4.25 -4.84 -4.69
CA SER A 35 -4.85 -5.82 -3.78
C SER A 35 -5.82 -5.15 -2.81
N VAL A 36 -5.37 -4.11 -2.10
CA VAL A 36 -6.21 -3.38 -1.14
C VAL A 36 -7.40 -2.72 -1.84
N ASN A 37 -7.19 -2.13 -3.02
CA ASN A 37 -8.30 -1.53 -3.77
C ASN A 37 -9.32 -2.57 -4.25
N ARG A 38 -8.86 -3.77 -4.61
CA ARG A 38 -9.74 -4.88 -5.00
C ARG A 38 -10.54 -5.42 -3.82
N ILE A 39 -9.91 -5.53 -2.65
CA ILE A 39 -10.57 -5.91 -1.40
C ILE A 39 -11.66 -4.88 -1.08
N LEU A 40 -11.32 -3.59 -0.99
CA LEU A 40 -12.31 -2.52 -0.73
C LEU A 40 -13.46 -2.51 -1.75
N SER A 41 -13.16 -2.68 -3.03
CA SER A 41 -14.18 -2.78 -4.08
C SER A 41 -15.07 -4.02 -3.96
N SER A 42 -14.56 -5.13 -3.42
CA SER A 42 -15.36 -6.34 -3.20
C SER A 42 -16.37 -6.20 -2.06
N TYR A 43 -16.12 -5.30 -1.11
CA TYR A 43 -17.04 -4.93 -0.03
C TYR A 43 -17.96 -3.76 -0.42
N ASP A 44 -18.00 -3.36 -1.70
CA ASP A 44 -18.74 -2.19 -2.22
C ASP A 44 -18.30 -0.85 -1.59
N ILE A 45 -17.10 -0.81 -1.01
CA ILE A 45 -16.55 0.37 -0.36
C ILE A 45 -15.94 1.28 -1.44
N ASN A 46 -16.70 2.30 -1.85
CA ASN A 46 -16.24 3.32 -2.79
C ASN A 46 -15.30 4.38 -2.16
N LYS A 47 -14.91 4.21 -0.89
CA LYS A 47 -13.99 5.10 -0.19
C LYS A 47 -12.54 4.68 -0.38
N THR A 48 -11.64 5.64 -0.55
CA THR A 48 -10.20 5.36 -0.65
C THR A 48 -9.61 4.99 0.71
N PRO A 49 -8.55 4.15 0.76
CA PRO A 49 -7.92 3.77 2.03
C PRO A 49 -7.47 4.97 2.88
N ALA A 50 -6.98 6.03 2.22
CA ALA A 50 -6.59 7.29 2.86
C ALA A 50 -7.79 8.03 3.50
N GLN A 51 -8.96 8.01 2.85
CA GLN A 51 -10.19 8.58 3.40
C GLN A 51 -10.66 7.79 4.62
N ILE A 52 -10.61 6.45 4.57
CA ILE A 52 -10.99 5.59 5.71
C ILE A 52 -10.10 5.88 6.92
N ILE A 53 -8.78 5.99 6.74
CA ILE A 53 -7.85 6.33 7.83
C ILE A 53 -8.17 7.70 8.43
N ARG A 54 -8.40 8.69 7.57
CA ARG A 54 -8.69 10.06 7.99
C ARG A 54 -9.99 10.12 8.79
N GLU A 55 -11.06 9.55 8.26
CA GLU A 55 -12.36 9.51 8.91
C GLU A 55 -12.29 8.73 10.23
N PHE A 56 -11.60 7.59 10.27
CA PHE A 56 -11.46 6.80 11.49
C PHE A 56 -10.76 7.59 12.61
N HIS A 57 -9.64 8.27 12.31
CA HIS A 57 -8.96 9.07 13.33
C HIS A 57 -9.77 10.31 13.74
N GLU A 58 -10.47 10.96 12.80
CA GLU A 58 -11.26 12.15 13.10
C GLU A 58 -12.54 11.82 13.89
N ILE A 59 -13.21 10.73 13.55
CA ILE A 59 -14.52 10.34 14.12
C ILE A 59 -14.34 9.48 15.37
N ILE A 60 -13.43 8.51 15.37
CA ILE A 60 -13.27 7.54 16.47
C ILE A 60 -12.22 8.01 17.49
N ARG A 61 -11.07 8.53 17.03
CA ARG A 61 -10.01 9.02 17.94
C ARG A 61 -10.11 10.51 18.29
N GLY A 62 -10.88 11.29 17.53
CA GLY A 62 -10.97 12.75 17.71
C GLY A 62 -9.69 13.51 17.34
N GLU A 63 -8.78 12.90 16.58
CA GLU A 63 -7.49 13.49 16.20
C GLU A 63 -7.46 13.85 14.72
N LYS A 64 -7.18 15.11 14.39
CA LYS A 64 -6.90 15.52 13.01
C LYS A 64 -5.47 15.17 12.62
N ILE A 65 -5.32 14.13 11.81
CA ILE A 65 -4.03 13.74 11.22
C ILE A 65 -3.72 14.54 9.96
N SER A 66 -2.44 14.89 9.79
CA SER A 66 -1.96 15.54 8.57
C SER A 66 -1.90 14.58 7.38
N GLU A 67 -2.03 15.10 6.17
CA GLU A 67 -1.96 14.33 4.91
C GLU A 67 -0.69 13.46 4.80
N GLN A 68 0.44 13.97 5.27
CA GLN A 68 1.69 13.23 5.29
C GLN A 68 1.61 11.99 6.20
N LYS A 69 0.98 12.13 7.37
CA LYS A 69 0.82 11.03 8.32
C LYS A 69 -0.18 10.00 7.80
N VAL A 70 -1.26 10.43 7.15
CA VAL A 70 -2.21 9.54 6.46
C VAL A 70 -1.48 8.70 5.42
N ARG A 71 -0.66 9.31 4.55
CA ARG A 71 0.09 8.58 3.51
C ARG A 71 1.08 7.57 4.09
N THR A 72 1.77 7.92 5.17
CA THR A 72 2.70 7.02 5.86
C THR A 72 1.96 5.83 6.46
N LEU A 73 0.85 6.08 7.15
CA LEU A 73 0.00 5.02 7.72
C LEU A 73 -0.59 4.13 6.62
N GLU A 74 -1.11 4.72 5.55
CA GLU A 74 -1.65 4.00 4.40
C GLU A 74 -0.60 3.07 3.77
N LYS A 75 0.66 3.52 3.68
CA LYS A 75 1.75 2.68 3.18
C LYS A 75 2.10 1.56 4.15
N MET A 76 2.14 1.84 5.46
CA MET A 76 2.42 0.86 6.49
C MET A 76 1.35 -0.23 6.54
N TYR A 77 0.07 0.13 6.57
CA TYR A 77 -1.04 -0.82 6.58
C TYR A 77 -1.08 -1.66 5.30
N ARG A 78 -0.85 -1.06 4.12
CA ARG A 78 -0.74 -1.82 2.86
C ARG A 78 0.36 -2.90 2.85
N GLN A 79 1.42 -2.71 3.62
CA GLN A 79 2.59 -3.60 3.61
C GLN A 79 2.57 -4.62 4.75
N THR A 80 1.99 -4.26 5.90
CA THR A 80 2.02 -5.09 7.11
C THR A 80 0.71 -5.81 7.33
N ASP A 81 -0.42 -5.10 7.22
CA ASP A 81 -1.74 -5.63 7.57
C ASP A 81 -2.84 -4.94 6.74
N PRO A 82 -3.18 -5.48 5.56
CA PRO A 82 -4.20 -4.91 4.69
C PRO A 82 -5.62 -5.12 5.24
N ASP A 83 -5.85 -6.04 6.17
CA ASP A 83 -7.18 -6.35 6.71
C ASP A 83 -7.64 -5.28 7.70
N GLN A 84 -6.69 -4.58 8.33
CA GLN A 84 -6.96 -3.45 9.21
C GLN A 84 -7.78 -2.32 8.54
N PHE A 85 -7.73 -2.18 7.21
CA PHE A 85 -8.60 -1.23 6.49
C PHE A 85 -10.09 -1.61 6.58
N LEU A 86 -10.40 -2.91 6.60
CA LEU A 86 -11.76 -3.41 6.73
C LEU A 86 -12.26 -3.20 8.16
N GLU A 87 -11.46 -3.54 9.17
CA GLU A 87 -11.81 -3.31 10.58
C GLU A 87 -12.10 -1.82 10.87
N MET A 88 -11.26 -0.93 10.35
CA MET A 88 -11.47 0.52 10.50
C MET A 88 -12.76 0.98 9.82
N TYR A 89 -13.09 0.40 8.66
CA TYR A 89 -14.33 0.72 7.95
C TYR A 89 -15.57 0.17 8.66
N ASP A 90 -15.52 -1.05 9.17
CA ASP A 90 -16.60 -1.68 9.92
C ASP A 90 -16.90 -0.89 11.19
N ALA A 91 -15.87 -0.47 11.94
CA ALA A 91 -16.03 0.40 13.10
C ALA A 91 -16.67 1.76 12.76
N LEU A 92 -16.33 2.34 11.60
CA LEU A 92 -16.97 3.56 11.11
C LEU A 92 -18.45 3.31 10.77
N ARG A 93 -18.76 2.18 10.13
CA ARG A 93 -20.12 1.82 9.73
C ARG A 93 -21.02 1.55 10.93
N GLU A 94 -20.54 0.82 11.93
CA GLU A 94 -21.27 0.55 13.17
C GLU A 94 -21.63 1.86 13.88
N ARG A 95 -20.67 2.78 14.02
CA ARG A 95 -20.91 4.09 14.63
C ARG A 95 -21.92 4.95 13.87
N HIS A 96 -21.96 4.81 12.54
CA HIS A 96 -22.97 5.48 11.70
C HIS A 96 -24.36 4.86 11.81
N THR A 97 -24.47 3.61 12.26
CA THR A 97 -25.74 2.90 12.41
C THR A 97 -26.36 3.13 13.80
N ASP A 98 -25.54 3.39 14.82
CA ASP A 98 -25.96 3.70 16.20
C ASP A 98 -26.38 5.17 16.44
N ASN A 99 -26.22 6.06 15.45
CA ASN A 99 -26.60 7.48 15.49
C ASN A 99 -27.83 7.75 14.62
#